data_AF-A0A1F3ZY78-F1
#
_entry.id   AF-A0A1F3ZY78-F1
#
_cell.length_a   1.000
_cell.length_b   1.000
_cell.length_c   1.000
_cell.angle_alpha   90.00
_cell.angle_beta   90.00
_cell.angle_gamma   90.00
#
_symmetry.space_group_name_H-M   'P 1'
#
loop_
_entity.id
_entity.type
_entity.pdbx_description
1 polymer ?
#
loop_
_entity_poly.entity_id
_entity_poly.type
_entity_poly.pdbx_seq_one_letter_code
_entity_poly.pdbx_strand_id
1 'polypeptide(L)'
;MTNAIHAAEIYVRSIRTGEHSPAIALAAVLAQDVALETNGPMAGSQKETVSGYANVLKRASGKWAVTEALYNARWTEPRMEGAAVKVAATFEFIGGVSPAALSLTFSVNGEGKITRIEQVYTPKQAQATDRIPASAKVLINNARTNNTPFCVAHADENGVPVLTFRGSVQVLNDQSLCAWIRQASGGLMKAIQKNPAISLAYRDGSKAMLLIQGRARVAENDELRNRVWELTPEVEQNHDPARKGAAMIIDVDRIQGSSTGGEPVRMARAK
;
A
#
# COMPACT_ATOMS: atom_id res chain seq x y z
N MET A 1 -14.32 -10.93 -37.63
CA MET A 1 -13.26 -10.06 -37.07
C MET A 1 -13.84 -9.00 -36.13
N THR A 2 -14.80 -8.18 -36.58
CA THR A 2 -15.49 -7.15 -35.75
C THR A 2 -16.11 -7.70 -34.46
N ASN A 3 -16.61 -8.94 -34.47
CA ASN A 3 -17.28 -9.55 -33.31
C ASN A 3 -16.32 -9.83 -32.13
N ALA A 4 -15.06 -10.19 -32.41
CA ALA A 4 -14.08 -10.49 -31.35
C ALA A 4 -13.60 -9.22 -30.63
N ILE A 5 -13.34 -8.15 -31.40
CA ILE A 5 -13.01 -6.83 -30.85
C ILE A 5 -14.17 -6.32 -29.99
N HIS A 6 -15.40 -6.41 -30.50
CA HIS A 6 -16.58 -5.97 -29.77
C HIS A 6 -16.81 -6.74 -28.46
N ALA A 7 -16.59 -8.05 -28.46
CA ALA A 7 -16.66 -8.85 -27.24
C ALA A 7 -15.64 -8.40 -26.18
N ALA A 8 -14.40 -8.08 -26.60
CA ALA A 8 -13.37 -7.55 -25.71
C ALA A 8 -13.75 -6.15 -25.16
N GLU A 9 -14.32 -5.26 -25.98
CA GLU A 9 -14.81 -3.95 -25.54
C GLU A 9 -15.88 -4.08 -24.45
N ILE A 10 -16.83 -5.00 -24.62
CA ILE A 10 -17.88 -5.29 -23.65
C ILE A 10 -17.28 -5.79 -22.34
N TYR A 11 -16.32 -6.71 -22.39
CA TYR A 11 -15.63 -7.20 -21.20
C TYR A 11 -14.92 -6.07 -20.45
N VAL A 12 -14.13 -5.26 -21.18
CA VAL A 12 -13.41 -4.11 -20.60
C VAL A 12 -14.40 -3.14 -19.96
N ARG A 13 -15.51 -2.84 -20.62
CA ARG A 13 -16.55 -1.97 -20.05
C ARG A 13 -17.15 -2.54 -18.75
N SER A 14 -17.37 -3.85 -18.69
CA SER A 14 -17.90 -4.51 -17.49
C SER A 14 -16.96 -4.40 -16.29
N ILE A 15 -15.67 -4.71 -16.46
CA ILE A 15 -14.70 -4.69 -15.35
C ILE A 15 -14.41 -3.28 -14.83
N ARG A 16 -14.62 -2.24 -15.66
CA ARG A 16 -14.38 -0.84 -15.31
C ARG A 16 -15.38 -0.30 -14.30
N THR A 17 -16.65 -0.71 -14.39
CA THR A 17 -17.72 -0.06 -13.64
C THR A 17 -18.35 -0.97 -12.59
N GLY A 18 -18.38 -2.29 -12.83
CA GLY A 18 -19.16 -3.21 -12.01
C GLY A 18 -20.67 -2.89 -12.03
N GLU A 19 -21.14 -2.22 -13.08
CA GLU A 19 -22.54 -1.84 -13.26
C GLU A 19 -23.36 -2.95 -13.93
N HIS A 20 -24.67 -2.92 -13.69
CA HIS A 20 -25.60 -3.94 -14.17
C HIS A 20 -25.74 -3.97 -15.71
N SER A 21 -25.74 -2.82 -16.38
CA SER A 21 -25.93 -2.77 -17.84
C SER A 21 -24.74 -3.35 -18.63
N PRO A 22 -23.47 -3.05 -18.30
CA PRO A 22 -22.33 -3.78 -18.86
C PRO A 22 -22.35 -5.29 -18.55
N ALA A 23 -22.83 -5.69 -17.37
CA ALA A 23 -22.93 -7.11 -17.01
C ALA A 23 -23.90 -7.87 -17.92
N ILE A 24 -25.05 -7.26 -18.27
CA ILE A 24 -25.99 -7.85 -19.23
C ILE A 24 -25.35 -7.99 -20.62
N ALA A 25 -24.62 -6.96 -21.09
CA ALA A 25 -23.94 -7.05 -22.37
C ALA A 25 -22.86 -8.15 -22.35
N LEU A 26 -22.11 -8.26 -21.24
CA LEU A 26 -21.09 -9.28 -21.06
C LEU A 26 -21.69 -10.70 -21.08
N ALA A 27 -22.83 -10.88 -20.44
CA ALA A 27 -23.57 -12.15 -20.44
C ALA A 27 -23.86 -12.67 -21.87
N ALA A 28 -24.00 -11.78 -22.85
CA ALA A 28 -24.26 -12.13 -24.25
C ALA A 28 -23.00 -12.52 -25.05
N VAL A 29 -21.78 -12.28 -24.54
CA VAL A 29 -20.53 -12.54 -25.27
C VAL A 29 -19.60 -13.56 -24.61
N LEU A 30 -19.98 -14.13 -23.47
CA LEU A 30 -19.24 -15.22 -22.82
C LEU A 30 -19.70 -16.59 -23.36
N ALA A 31 -18.74 -17.51 -23.57
CA ALA A 31 -19.03 -18.93 -23.80
C ALA A 31 -19.42 -19.63 -22.49
N GLN A 32 -20.07 -20.79 -22.58
CA GLN A 32 -20.49 -21.55 -21.38
C GLN A 32 -19.31 -22.07 -20.55
N ASP A 33 -18.26 -22.50 -21.23
CA ASP A 33 -17.03 -23.08 -20.70
C ASP A 33 -15.90 -22.06 -20.50
N VAL A 34 -16.22 -20.75 -20.53
CA VAL A 34 -15.22 -19.68 -20.44
C VAL A 34 -14.34 -19.82 -19.20
N ALA A 35 -13.04 -19.54 -19.36
CA ALA A 35 -12.09 -19.47 -18.26
C ALA A 35 -11.38 -18.11 -18.20
N LEU A 36 -11.25 -17.56 -16.99
CA LEU A 36 -10.43 -16.39 -16.68
C LEU A 36 -9.24 -16.84 -15.85
N GLU A 37 -8.04 -16.58 -16.36
CA GLU A 37 -6.78 -16.74 -15.63
C GLU A 37 -6.31 -15.38 -15.15
N THR A 38 -6.02 -15.23 -13.85
CA THR A 38 -5.52 -13.97 -13.32
C THR A 38 -4.45 -14.16 -12.25
N ASN A 39 -3.52 -13.21 -12.16
CA ASN A 39 -2.47 -13.19 -11.15
C ASN A 39 -2.76 -12.25 -9.98
N GLY A 40 -3.92 -11.59 -9.94
CA GLY A 40 -4.27 -10.62 -8.91
C GLY A 40 -3.48 -9.29 -9.00
N PRO A 41 -4.01 -8.18 -8.45
CA PRO A 41 -3.46 -6.85 -8.67
C PRO A 41 -2.23 -6.49 -7.80
N MET A 42 -1.96 -7.26 -6.74
CA MET A 42 -0.91 -6.96 -5.75
C MET A 42 0.31 -7.87 -5.91
N ALA A 43 1.49 -7.37 -5.54
CA ALA A 43 2.70 -8.18 -5.49
C ALA A 43 2.52 -9.38 -4.54
N GLY A 44 2.88 -10.58 -5.00
CA GLY A 44 2.72 -11.82 -4.23
C GLY A 44 1.32 -12.44 -4.27
N SER A 45 0.38 -11.87 -5.03
CA SER A 45 -0.94 -12.49 -5.25
C SER A 45 -0.80 -13.87 -5.90
N GLN A 46 -1.62 -14.83 -5.48
CA GLN A 46 -1.66 -16.16 -6.08
C GLN A 46 -2.33 -16.11 -7.45
N LYS A 47 -1.86 -16.95 -8.38
CA LYS A 47 -2.55 -17.18 -9.64
C LYS A 47 -3.84 -17.95 -9.37
N GLU A 48 -4.90 -17.52 -10.04
CA GLU A 48 -6.24 -18.09 -9.91
C GLU A 48 -6.81 -18.35 -11.31
N THR A 49 -7.54 -19.46 -11.43
CA THR A 49 -8.37 -19.75 -12.60
C THR A 49 -9.84 -19.76 -12.16
N VAL A 50 -10.62 -18.86 -12.76
CA VAL A 50 -12.08 -18.79 -12.58
C VAL A 50 -12.73 -19.41 -13.80
N SER A 51 -13.40 -20.55 -13.63
CA SER A 51 -13.98 -21.31 -14.73
C SER A 51 -15.50 -21.30 -14.71
N GLY A 52 -16.09 -21.34 -15.90
CA GLY A 52 -17.52 -21.42 -16.13
C GLY A 52 -18.18 -20.04 -16.20
N TYR A 53 -19.17 -19.95 -17.08
CA TYR A 53 -19.93 -18.75 -17.39
C TYR A 53 -20.34 -17.92 -16.17
N ALA A 54 -21.04 -18.55 -15.21
CA ALA A 54 -21.58 -17.84 -14.05
C ALA A 54 -20.50 -17.22 -13.16
N ASN A 55 -19.37 -17.92 -12.99
CA ASN A 55 -18.27 -17.47 -12.16
C ASN A 55 -17.49 -16.35 -12.84
N VAL A 56 -17.20 -16.48 -14.14
CA VAL A 56 -16.51 -15.44 -14.91
C VAL A 56 -17.37 -14.19 -15.01
N LEU A 57 -18.68 -14.33 -15.26
CA LEU A 57 -19.61 -13.20 -15.29
C LEU A 57 -19.61 -12.46 -13.95
N LYS A 58 -19.80 -13.17 -12.83
CA LYS A 58 -19.75 -12.60 -11.47
C LYS A 58 -18.42 -11.89 -11.20
N ARG A 59 -17.30 -12.49 -11.61
CA ARG A 59 -15.96 -11.92 -11.43
C ARG A 59 -15.79 -10.64 -12.23
N ALA A 60 -16.29 -10.60 -13.47
CA ALA A 60 -16.12 -9.47 -14.38
C ALA A 60 -17.17 -8.35 -14.20
N SER A 61 -18.26 -8.60 -13.47
CA SER A 61 -19.31 -7.61 -13.19
C SER A 61 -19.36 -7.11 -11.74
N GLY A 62 -18.51 -7.65 -10.86
CA GLY A 62 -18.48 -7.27 -9.44
C GLY A 62 -17.76 -5.96 -9.16
N LYS A 63 -18.05 -5.36 -7.99
CA LYS A 63 -17.24 -4.29 -7.40
C LYS A 63 -16.18 -4.90 -6.49
N TRP A 64 -14.92 -4.72 -6.86
CA TRP A 64 -13.75 -5.28 -6.20
C TRP A 64 -12.80 -4.16 -5.73
N ALA A 65 -11.80 -4.51 -4.93
CA ALA A 65 -10.81 -3.56 -4.42
C ALA A 65 -10.07 -2.77 -5.53
N VAL A 66 -9.96 -3.31 -6.74
CA VAL A 66 -9.30 -2.69 -7.91
C VAL A 66 -10.27 -1.95 -8.85
N THR A 67 -11.60 -2.05 -8.64
CA THR A 67 -12.59 -1.51 -9.59
C THR A 67 -12.44 0.00 -9.78
N GLU A 68 -12.15 0.74 -8.71
CA GLU A 68 -11.93 2.19 -8.80
C GLU A 68 -10.68 2.54 -9.63
N ALA A 69 -9.62 1.74 -9.51
CA ALA A 69 -8.43 1.88 -10.35
C ALA A 69 -8.73 1.55 -11.82
N LEU A 70 -9.51 0.49 -12.09
CA LEU A 70 -9.93 0.11 -13.46
C LEU A 70 -10.78 1.19 -14.14
N TYR A 71 -11.68 1.83 -13.38
CA TYR A 71 -12.51 2.93 -13.86
C TYR A 71 -11.65 4.09 -14.40
N ASN A 72 -10.63 4.48 -13.62
CA ASN A 72 -9.73 5.61 -13.89
C ASN A 72 -8.50 5.26 -14.75
N ALA A 73 -8.36 4.01 -15.18
CA ALA A 73 -7.20 3.59 -15.96
C ALA A 73 -7.22 4.17 -17.38
N ARG A 74 -6.03 4.36 -17.96
CA ARG A 74 -5.88 4.67 -19.38
C ARG A 74 -5.82 3.36 -20.16
N TRP A 75 -6.83 3.10 -20.96
CA TRP A 75 -6.97 1.87 -21.75
C TRP A 75 -6.48 2.08 -23.18
N THR A 76 -5.86 1.06 -23.77
CA THR A 76 -5.62 1.01 -25.21
C THR A 76 -6.88 0.55 -25.93
N GLU A 77 -7.01 0.90 -27.21
CA GLU A 77 -8.01 0.28 -28.07
C GLU A 77 -7.75 -1.24 -28.21
N PRO A 78 -8.80 -2.09 -28.26
CA PRO A 78 -8.63 -3.51 -28.52
C PRO A 78 -8.11 -3.76 -29.92
N ARG A 79 -7.11 -4.63 -30.04
CA ARG A 79 -6.47 -4.95 -31.31
C ARG A 79 -6.28 -6.44 -31.47
N MET A 80 -6.38 -6.92 -32.72
CA MET A 80 -6.02 -8.28 -33.07
C MET A 80 -4.50 -8.47 -33.01
N GLU A 81 -4.05 -9.56 -32.42
CA GLU A 81 -2.66 -10.02 -32.44
C GLU A 81 -2.67 -11.53 -32.70
N GLY A 82 -2.47 -11.91 -33.97
CA GLY A 82 -2.76 -13.26 -34.45
C GLY A 82 -4.26 -13.56 -34.33
N ALA A 83 -4.60 -14.66 -33.66
CA ALA A 83 -6.00 -15.07 -33.42
C ALA A 83 -6.61 -14.45 -32.14
N ALA A 84 -5.81 -13.79 -31.30
CA ALA A 84 -6.26 -13.23 -30.03
C ALA A 84 -6.58 -11.73 -30.15
N VAL A 85 -7.42 -11.23 -29.24
CA VAL A 85 -7.60 -9.78 -29.03
C VAL A 85 -6.82 -9.37 -27.80
N LYS A 86 -6.04 -8.28 -27.88
CA LYS A 86 -5.32 -7.71 -26.73
C LYS A 86 -5.80 -6.33 -26.38
N VAL A 87 -5.86 -6.07 -25.08
CA VAL A 87 -6.14 -4.76 -24.49
C VAL A 87 -5.18 -4.55 -23.34
N ALA A 88 -4.62 -3.35 -23.21
CA ALA A 88 -3.78 -2.98 -22.08
C ALA A 88 -4.36 -1.78 -21.33
N ALA A 89 -4.00 -1.64 -20.07
CA ALA A 89 -4.28 -0.47 -19.26
C ALA A 89 -3.05 -0.05 -18.44
N THR A 90 -2.86 1.25 -18.29
CA THR A 90 -1.90 1.85 -17.35
C THR A 90 -2.65 2.66 -16.29
N PHE A 91 -2.16 2.61 -15.06
CA PHE A 91 -2.82 3.25 -13.93
C PHE A 91 -1.96 4.38 -13.37
N GLU A 92 -2.44 5.60 -13.51
CA GLU A 92 -1.94 6.77 -12.77
C GLU A 92 -2.78 7.02 -11.51
N PHE A 93 -3.78 6.19 -11.24
CA PHE A 93 -4.68 6.35 -10.10
C PHE A 93 -3.93 6.26 -8.77
N ILE A 94 -4.14 7.30 -7.97
CA ILE A 94 -3.55 7.57 -6.67
C ILE A 94 -4.59 7.19 -5.60
N GLY A 95 -4.46 6.00 -5.02
CA GLY A 95 -5.34 5.47 -3.96
C GLY A 95 -5.64 3.98 -4.09
N GLY A 96 -6.03 3.34 -2.98
CA GLY A 96 -6.52 1.96 -2.96
C GLY A 96 -5.54 0.91 -3.51
N VAL A 97 -6.10 -0.19 -4.04
CA VAL A 97 -5.34 -1.25 -4.73
C VAL A 97 -5.18 -0.83 -6.20
N SER A 98 -4.00 -0.31 -6.55
CA SER A 98 -3.69 0.23 -7.88
C SER A 98 -2.41 -0.44 -8.43
N PRO A 99 -2.52 -1.39 -9.38
CA PRO A 99 -1.36 -1.97 -10.05
C PRO A 99 -0.69 -0.92 -10.97
N ALA A 100 0.50 -1.20 -11.49
CA ALA A 100 1.17 -0.32 -12.47
C ALA A 100 0.52 -0.45 -13.86
N ALA A 101 0.17 -1.69 -14.25
CA ALA A 101 -0.46 -1.98 -15.54
C ALA A 101 -1.34 -3.22 -15.47
N LEU A 102 -2.15 -3.40 -16.50
CA LEU A 102 -2.98 -4.58 -16.74
C LEU A 102 -2.86 -4.94 -18.22
N SER A 103 -2.67 -6.22 -18.51
CA SER A 103 -2.78 -6.80 -19.85
C SER A 103 -3.92 -7.80 -19.87
N LEU A 104 -4.78 -7.68 -20.87
CA LEU A 104 -5.88 -8.59 -21.17
C LEU A 104 -5.61 -9.24 -22.52
N THR A 105 -5.68 -10.57 -22.58
CA THR A 105 -5.68 -11.32 -23.83
C THR A 105 -6.93 -12.18 -23.89
N PHE A 106 -7.68 -12.07 -24.99
CA PHE A 106 -8.93 -12.77 -25.21
C PHE A 106 -8.80 -13.80 -26.32
N SER A 107 -9.29 -15.01 -26.06
CA SER A 107 -9.58 -16.01 -27.09
C SER A 107 -11.08 -16.04 -27.35
N VAL A 108 -11.46 -16.04 -28.63
CA VAL A 108 -12.85 -15.98 -29.08
C VAL A 108 -13.10 -17.12 -30.06
N ASN A 109 -14.24 -17.81 -29.92
CA ASN A 109 -14.61 -18.92 -30.81
C ASN A 109 -15.23 -18.41 -32.13
N GLY A 110 -15.60 -19.35 -33.03
CA GLY A 110 -16.21 -19.02 -34.32
C GLY A 110 -17.56 -18.27 -34.23
N GLU A 111 -18.24 -18.35 -33.08
CA GLU A 111 -19.51 -17.66 -32.82
C GLU A 111 -19.31 -16.24 -32.27
N GLY A 112 -18.06 -15.81 -32.04
CA GLY A 112 -17.75 -14.52 -31.44
C GLY A 112 -17.89 -14.50 -29.91
N LYS A 113 -17.95 -15.66 -29.25
CA LYS A 113 -17.98 -15.77 -27.78
C LYS A 113 -16.57 -15.88 -27.21
N ILE A 114 -16.32 -15.20 -26.10
CA ILE A 114 -15.06 -15.29 -25.33
C ILE A 114 -15.01 -16.65 -24.64
N THR A 115 -13.96 -17.42 -24.94
CA THR A 115 -13.68 -18.74 -24.33
C THR A 115 -12.55 -18.69 -23.31
N ARG A 116 -11.60 -17.75 -23.46
CA ARG A 116 -10.51 -17.58 -22.50
C ARG A 116 -10.13 -16.12 -22.33
N ILE A 117 -9.87 -15.71 -21.09
CA ILE A 117 -9.36 -14.39 -20.73
C ILE A 117 -8.09 -14.60 -19.90
N GLU A 118 -6.98 -14.04 -20.35
CA GLU A 118 -5.76 -13.93 -19.56
C GLU A 118 -5.66 -12.49 -19.02
N GLN A 119 -5.81 -12.33 -17.71
CA GLN A 119 -5.80 -11.04 -17.02
C GLN A 119 -4.56 -10.92 -16.13
N VAL A 120 -3.53 -10.26 -16.67
CA VAL A 120 -2.23 -10.14 -16.05
C VAL A 120 -2.00 -8.71 -15.56
N TYR A 121 -2.04 -8.52 -14.25
CA TYR A 121 -1.63 -7.28 -13.61
C TYR A 121 -0.12 -7.22 -13.44
N THR A 122 0.45 -6.03 -13.64
CA THR A 122 1.82 -5.68 -13.25
C THR A 122 1.72 -4.88 -11.95
N PRO A 123 2.11 -5.42 -10.79
CA PRO A 123 2.03 -4.68 -9.53
C PRO A 123 2.96 -3.45 -9.53
N LYS A 124 2.57 -2.38 -8.81
CA LYS A 124 3.51 -1.31 -8.48
C LYS A 124 4.58 -1.86 -7.54
N GLN A 125 5.86 -1.59 -7.84
CA GLN A 125 6.98 -1.92 -6.96
C GLN A 125 7.73 -0.66 -6.59
N ALA A 126 7.95 -0.44 -5.29
CA ALA A 126 8.89 0.56 -4.86
C ALA A 126 10.31 -0.02 -4.90
N GLN A 127 11.21 0.70 -5.55
CA GLN A 127 12.64 0.46 -5.38
C GLN A 127 13.00 0.81 -3.93
N ALA A 128 13.74 -0.08 -3.26
CA ALA A 128 14.20 0.22 -1.91
C ALA A 128 15.23 1.35 -1.96
N THR A 129 15.05 2.33 -1.11
CA THR A 129 16.04 3.38 -0.84
C THR A 129 16.77 3.10 0.48
N ASP A 130 17.96 3.68 0.61
CA ASP A 130 18.75 3.70 1.85
C ASP A 130 18.34 4.85 2.80
N ARG A 131 17.44 5.73 2.33
CA ARG A 131 16.90 6.90 3.05
C ARG A 131 15.38 6.79 3.19
N ILE A 132 14.81 7.43 4.20
CA ILE A 132 13.37 7.55 4.42
C ILE A 132 12.74 8.25 3.20
N PRO A 133 11.83 7.61 2.45
CA PRO A 133 11.20 8.21 1.28
C PRO A 133 10.42 9.49 1.61
N ALA A 134 10.43 10.47 0.71
CA ALA A 134 9.77 11.76 0.92
C ALA A 134 8.28 11.62 1.29
N SER A 135 7.57 10.71 0.63
CA SER A 135 6.17 10.41 0.92
C SER A 135 5.94 9.86 2.34
N ALA A 136 6.90 9.09 2.87
CA ALA A 136 6.86 8.63 4.26
C ALA A 136 7.14 9.77 5.25
N LYS A 137 8.11 10.66 4.93
CA LYS A 137 8.44 11.81 5.78
C LYS A 137 7.21 12.70 6.04
N VAL A 138 6.42 12.96 5.01
CA VAL A 138 5.18 13.76 5.12
C VAL A 138 4.18 13.10 6.06
N LEU A 139 3.96 11.79 5.95
CA LEU A 139 3.05 11.05 6.83
C LEU A 139 3.53 11.06 8.29
N ILE A 140 4.82 10.81 8.50
CA ILE A 140 5.42 10.75 9.84
C ILE A 140 5.28 12.11 10.54
N ASN A 141 5.75 13.18 9.90
CA ASN A 141 5.78 14.51 10.53
C ASN A 141 4.37 15.05 10.81
N ASN A 142 3.38 14.70 9.99
CA ASN A 142 2.00 15.17 10.14
C ASN A 142 1.10 14.22 10.94
N ALA A 143 1.61 13.10 11.47
CA ALA A 143 0.80 12.10 12.17
C ALA A 143 -0.02 12.69 13.33
N ARG A 144 0.55 13.64 14.09
CA ARG A 144 -0.16 14.34 15.17
C ARG A 144 -1.32 15.17 14.64
N THR A 145 -1.05 16.04 13.66
CA THR A 145 -2.02 16.94 13.04
C THR A 145 -3.14 16.16 12.34
N ASN A 146 -2.79 15.01 11.75
CA ASN A 146 -3.73 14.09 11.10
C ASN A 146 -4.41 13.13 12.10
N ASN A 147 -4.26 13.34 13.40
CA ASN A 147 -4.83 12.52 14.47
C ASN A 147 -4.67 10.99 14.28
N THR A 148 -3.51 10.58 13.76
CA THR A 148 -3.20 9.20 13.37
C THR A 148 -1.91 8.77 14.08
N PRO A 149 -1.96 8.49 15.39
CA PRO A 149 -0.78 8.16 16.15
C PRO A 149 -0.15 6.86 15.67
N PHE A 150 1.17 6.75 15.78
CA PHE A 150 1.86 5.48 15.58
C PHE A 150 1.52 4.52 16.72
N CYS A 151 1.21 3.27 16.39
CA CYS A 151 1.32 2.16 17.32
C CYS A 151 2.78 1.73 17.37
N VAL A 152 3.36 1.70 18.57
CA VAL A 152 4.77 1.38 18.82
C VAL A 152 4.85 0.09 19.62
N ALA A 153 5.48 -0.91 19.02
CA ALA A 153 5.75 -2.21 19.60
C ALA A 153 7.21 -2.34 20.01
N HIS A 154 7.43 -2.80 21.23
CA HIS A 154 8.75 -3.13 21.78
C HIS A 154 8.63 -4.31 22.75
N ALA A 155 9.76 -4.90 23.13
CA ALA A 155 9.80 -5.85 24.24
C ALA A 155 10.19 -5.11 25.51
N ASP A 156 9.52 -5.38 26.63
CA ASP A 156 9.92 -4.85 27.93
C ASP A 156 11.20 -5.51 28.45
N GLU A 157 11.60 -5.17 29.68
CA GLU A 157 12.81 -5.69 30.31
C GLU A 157 12.79 -7.22 30.50
N ASN A 158 11.62 -7.86 30.49
CA ASN A 158 11.46 -9.31 30.62
C ASN A 158 11.20 -10.01 29.27
N GLY A 159 11.26 -9.26 28.16
CA GLY A 159 10.97 -9.79 26.83
C GLY A 159 9.48 -9.86 26.50
N VAL A 160 8.60 -9.29 27.33
CA VAL A 160 7.15 -9.28 27.10
C VAL A 160 6.83 -8.21 26.05
N PRO A 161 6.02 -8.53 25.02
CA PRO A 161 5.64 -7.55 24.01
C PRO A 161 4.72 -6.47 24.61
N VAL A 162 5.04 -5.20 24.34
CA VAL A 162 4.29 -4.03 24.79
C VAL A 162 3.93 -3.15 23.60
N LEU A 163 2.67 -2.72 23.55
CA LEU A 163 2.15 -1.76 22.57
C LEU A 163 1.83 -0.43 23.26
N THR A 164 2.22 0.67 22.62
CA THR A 164 1.88 2.03 23.06
C THR A 164 1.52 2.91 21.87
N PHE A 165 0.75 3.97 22.09
CA PHE A 165 0.51 4.98 21.05
C PHE A 165 1.45 6.17 21.21
N ARG A 166 1.98 6.67 20.09
CA ARG A 166 2.86 7.84 20.01
C ARG A 166 2.42 8.74 18.85
N GLY A 167 1.82 9.87 19.17
CA GLY A 167 1.35 10.85 18.18
C GLY A 167 2.43 11.74 17.60
N SER A 168 3.58 11.87 18.28
CA SER A 168 4.59 12.90 18.04
C SER A 168 5.93 12.37 17.54
N VAL A 169 5.91 11.24 16.84
CA VAL A 169 7.10 10.78 16.11
C VAL A 169 7.40 11.78 15.00
N GLN A 170 8.67 12.14 14.83
CA GLN A 170 9.14 13.07 13.81
C GLN A 170 10.34 12.49 13.08
N VAL A 171 10.56 12.91 11.84
CA VAL A 171 11.79 12.60 11.09
C VAL A 171 12.92 13.47 11.63
N LEU A 172 14.00 12.83 12.09
CA LEU A 172 15.18 13.53 12.60
C LEU A 172 16.16 13.84 11.47
N ASN A 173 16.45 12.84 10.63
CA ASN A 173 17.29 12.96 9.43
C ASN A 173 16.88 11.92 8.37
N ASP A 174 17.69 11.74 7.34
CA ASP A 174 17.40 10.82 6.23
C ASP A 174 17.24 9.35 6.63
N GLN A 175 17.67 8.93 7.83
CA GLN A 175 17.65 7.52 8.23
C GLN A 175 17.10 7.30 9.64
N SER A 176 16.71 8.34 10.37
CA SER A 176 16.27 8.20 11.76
C SER A 176 15.03 9.03 12.06
N LEU A 177 14.25 8.52 13.02
CA LEU A 177 13.11 9.19 13.62
C LEU A 177 13.45 9.61 15.04
N CYS A 178 12.66 10.50 15.61
CA CYS A 178 12.74 10.86 17.02
C CYS A 178 11.36 11.03 17.65
N ALA A 179 11.32 10.95 18.98
CA ALA A 179 10.16 11.32 19.78
C ALA A 179 10.62 11.81 21.16
N TRP A 180 9.90 12.79 21.71
CA TRP A 180 10.07 13.19 23.10
C TRP A 180 9.26 12.28 24.03
N ILE A 181 9.94 11.64 24.98
CA ILE A 181 9.34 10.77 25.98
C ILE A 181 9.28 11.52 27.31
N ARG A 182 8.08 11.96 27.70
CA ARG A 182 7.83 12.79 28.89
C ARG A 182 8.30 12.17 30.21
N GLN A 183 8.41 10.84 30.28
CA GLN A 183 8.90 10.11 31.44
C GLN A 183 10.25 9.46 31.12
N ALA A 184 11.34 10.17 31.40
CA ALA A 184 12.71 9.70 31.12
C ALA A 184 13.05 8.37 31.83
N SER A 185 12.45 8.10 32.99
CA SER A 185 12.62 6.87 33.78
C SER A 185 11.51 5.83 33.55
N GLY A 186 10.63 6.05 32.56
CA GLY A 186 9.51 5.16 32.27
C GLY A 186 9.93 3.82 31.64
N GLY A 187 9.01 2.85 31.66
CA GLY A 187 9.28 1.47 31.20
C GLY A 187 9.82 1.38 29.78
N LEU A 188 9.33 2.20 28.84
CA LEU A 188 9.85 2.25 27.47
C LEU A 188 11.34 2.60 27.43
N MET A 189 11.79 3.59 28.21
CA MET A 189 13.17 4.05 28.21
C MET A 189 14.12 2.98 28.77
N LYS A 190 13.70 2.27 29.82
CA LYS A 190 14.45 1.12 30.36
C LYS A 190 14.49 -0.03 29.38
N ALA A 191 13.36 -0.34 28.75
CA ALA A 191 13.22 -1.42 27.80
C ALA A 191 14.15 -1.25 26.60
N ILE A 192 14.19 -0.07 25.97
CA ILE A 192 15.04 0.17 24.78
C ILE A 192 16.54 0.12 25.09
N GLN A 193 16.94 0.40 26.34
CA GLN A 193 18.33 0.25 26.77
C GLN A 193 18.74 -1.23 26.85
N LYS A 194 17.81 -2.13 27.23
CA LYS A 194 18.06 -3.58 27.29
C LYS A 194 17.89 -4.27 25.93
N ASN A 195 16.87 -3.85 25.18
CA ASN A 195 16.58 -4.37 23.85
C ASN A 195 16.16 -3.21 22.93
N PRO A 196 17.04 -2.74 22.02
CA PRO A 196 16.73 -1.60 21.18
C PRO A 196 15.71 -1.91 20.08
N ALA A 197 15.37 -3.18 19.83
CA ALA A 197 14.48 -3.55 18.73
C ALA A 197 13.08 -2.93 18.93
N ILE A 198 12.63 -2.18 17.92
CA ILE A 198 11.33 -1.49 17.95
C ILE A 198 10.64 -1.61 16.59
N SER A 199 9.31 -1.69 16.61
CA SER A 199 8.48 -1.64 15.42
C SER A 199 7.42 -0.56 15.57
N LEU A 200 7.13 0.16 14.49
CA LEU A 200 6.09 1.17 14.46
C LEU A 200 5.11 0.87 13.32
N ALA A 201 3.83 1.05 13.59
CA ALA A 201 2.76 0.95 12.61
C ALA A 201 1.97 2.25 12.57
N TYR A 202 1.79 2.79 11.36
CA TYR A 202 0.93 3.92 11.06
C TYR A 202 -0.15 3.45 10.08
N ARG A 203 -1.40 3.83 10.34
CA ARG A 203 -2.52 3.57 9.45
C ARG A 203 -3.47 4.76 9.46
N ASP A 204 -3.71 5.30 8.28
CA ASP A 204 -4.74 6.33 8.04
C ASP A 204 -5.81 5.74 7.11
N GLY A 205 -6.85 5.14 7.71
CA GLY A 205 -7.96 4.53 6.99
C GLY A 205 -7.49 3.60 5.88
N SER A 206 -8.06 3.74 4.68
CA SER A 206 -7.58 3.09 3.46
C SER A 206 -6.47 3.85 2.74
N LYS A 207 -6.18 5.10 3.14
CA LYS A 207 -5.34 6.05 2.41
C LYS A 207 -3.86 5.70 2.47
N ALA A 208 -3.34 5.44 3.68
CA ALA A 208 -1.91 5.25 3.89
C ALA A 208 -1.62 4.19 4.95
N MET A 209 -0.48 3.51 4.83
CA MET A 209 0.06 2.60 5.83
C MET A 209 1.57 2.70 5.82
N LEU A 210 2.20 2.75 7.00
CA LEU A 210 3.64 2.52 7.13
C LEU A 210 3.88 1.48 8.21
N LEU A 211 4.73 0.51 7.91
CA LEU A 211 5.32 -0.41 8.87
C LEU A 211 6.82 -0.14 8.89
N ILE A 212 7.33 0.21 10.06
CA ILE A 212 8.70 0.66 10.27
C ILE A 212 9.35 -0.27 11.28
N GLN A 213 10.57 -0.70 11.00
CA GLN A 213 11.41 -1.46 11.92
C GLN A 213 12.72 -0.73 12.12
N GLY A 214 13.23 -0.74 13.35
CA GLY A 214 14.48 -0.08 13.67
C GLY A 214 15.00 -0.38 15.05
N ARG A 215 15.96 0.43 15.48
CA ARG A 215 16.62 0.35 16.78
C ARG A 215 16.47 1.66 17.53
N ALA A 216 15.79 1.62 18.67
CA ALA A 216 15.60 2.76 19.54
C ALA A 216 16.79 2.93 20.50
N ARG A 217 17.17 4.19 20.74
CA ARG A 217 18.16 4.59 21.75
C ARG A 217 17.80 5.94 22.35
N VAL A 218 18.41 6.25 23.47
CA VAL A 218 18.33 7.59 24.07
C VAL A 218 19.37 8.48 23.40
N ALA A 219 19.05 9.76 23.20
CA ALA A 219 20.03 10.72 22.71
C ALA A 219 21.27 10.74 23.63
N GLU A 220 22.46 10.74 23.02
CA GLU A 220 23.75 10.60 23.70
C GLU A 220 24.33 11.93 24.19
N ASN A 221 23.85 13.05 23.65
CA ASN A 221 24.34 14.39 23.97
C ASN A 221 23.22 15.43 23.96
N ASP A 222 23.53 16.61 24.53
CA ASP A 222 22.57 17.70 24.66
C ASP A 222 22.17 18.33 23.32
N GLU A 223 23.07 18.36 22.34
CA GLU A 223 22.78 18.89 21.00
C GLU A 223 21.63 18.10 20.35
N LEU A 224 21.77 16.78 20.33
CA LEU A 224 20.79 15.88 19.75
C LEU A 224 19.49 15.89 20.55
N ARG A 225 19.59 15.97 21.89
CA ARG A 225 18.43 16.12 22.77
C ARG A 225 17.65 17.41 22.48
N ASN A 226 18.36 18.53 22.33
CA ASN A 226 17.77 19.83 22.01
C ASN A 226 17.13 19.81 20.62
N ARG A 227 17.78 19.18 19.64
CA ARG A 227 17.21 19.03 18.30
C ARG A 227 15.89 18.26 18.30
N VAL A 228 15.81 17.17 19.06
CA VAL A 228 14.55 16.41 19.21
C VAL A 228 13.47 17.26 19.89
N TRP A 229 13.84 18.05 20.91
CA TRP A 229 12.90 18.99 21.53
C TRP A 229 12.36 20.01 20.53
N GLU A 230 13.22 20.64 19.72
CA GLU A 230 12.81 21.59 18.68
C GLU A 230 11.84 21.01 17.65
N LEU A 231 12.04 19.74 17.27
CA LEU A 231 11.15 19.04 16.35
C LEU A 231 9.84 18.60 17.00
N THR A 232 9.80 18.51 18.33
CA THR A 232 8.63 18.03 19.06
C THR A 232 7.46 19.01 18.88
N PRO A 233 6.25 18.56 18.50
CA PRO A 233 5.10 19.45 18.36
C PRO A 233 4.83 20.25 19.63
N GLU A 234 4.47 21.53 19.50
CA GLU A 234 4.27 22.46 20.61
C GLU A 234 3.32 21.89 21.68
N VAL A 235 2.22 21.24 21.28
CA VAL A 235 1.30 20.60 22.22
C VAL A 235 1.97 19.57 23.12
N GLU A 236 2.97 18.83 22.62
CA GLU A 236 3.73 17.89 23.43
C GLU A 236 4.78 18.58 24.28
N GLN A 237 5.38 19.67 23.79
CA GLN A 237 6.28 20.53 24.58
C GLN A 237 5.53 21.13 25.80
N ASN A 238 4.29 21.58 25.60
CA ASN A 238 3.45 22.14 26.66
C ASN A 238 3.06 21.12 27.74
N HIS A 239 3.15 19.83 27.46
CA HIS A 239 2.96 18.76 28.46
C HIS A 239 4.23 18.46 29.28
N ASP A 240 5.38 19.04 28.94
CA ASP A 240 6.64 18.91 29.68
C ASP A 240 7.47 20.21 29.60
N PRO A 241 6.95 21.35 30.10
CA PRO A 241 7.60 22.66 29.95
C PRO A 241 8.97 22.74 30.63
N ALA A 242 9.18 21.92 31.66
CA ALA A 242 10.46 21.80 32.37
C ALA A 242 11.48 20.89 31.64
N ARG A 243 11.11 20.31 30.49
CA ARG A 243 11.92 19.39 29.69
C ARG A 243 12.51 18.25 30.54
N LYS A 244 11.71 17.63 31.42
CA LYS A 244 12.17 16.54 32.29
C LYS A 244 12.20 15.18 31.57
N GLY A 245 11.61 15.11 30.38
CA GLY A 245 11.64 13.95 29.52
C GLY A 245 13.01 13.67 28.88
N ALA A 246 12.99 12.66 28.02
CA ALA A 246 14.14 12.19 27.27
C ALA A 246 13.86 12.19 25.76
N ALA A 247 14.91 12.46 24.98
CA ALA A 247 14.88 12.32 23.54
C ALA A 247 15.15 10.87 23.15
N MET A 248 14.15 10.21 22.55
CA MET A 248 14.30 8.89 21.95
C MET A 248 14.59 9.06 20.46
N ILE A 249 15.54 8.29 19.95
CA ILE A 249 15.94 8.23 18.55
C ILE A 249 15.72 6.82 18.05
N ILE A 250 15.19 6.67 16.85
CA ILE A 250 14.97 5.39 16.20
C ILE A 250 15.78 5.37 14.91
N ASP A 251 16.84 4.57 14.90
CA ASP A 251 17.58 4.24 13.70
C ASP A 251 16.75 3.29 12.85
N VAL A 252 16.23 3.78 11.72
CA VAL A 252 15.30 3.04 10.85
C VAL A 252 16.03 2.05 9.98
N ASP A 253 15.81 0.75 10.20
CA ASP A 253 16.39 -0.32 9.39
C ASP A 253 15.53 -0.61 8.15
N ARG A 254 14.19 -0.52 8.27
CA ARG A 254 13.25 -0.81 7.17
C ARG A 254 11.97 0.04 7.27
N ILE A 255 11.46 0.46 6.11
CA ILE A 255 10.09 0.95 5.94
C ILE A 255 9.42 0.16 4.82
N GLN A 256 8.17 -0.23 5.04
CA GLN A 256 7.30 -0.76 3.99
C GLN A 256 5.88 -0.21 4.14
N GLY A 257 5.17 -0.04 3.03
CA GLY A 257 3.76 0.35 3.07
C GLY A 257 3.35 1.13 1.83
N SER A 258 2.40 2.05 2.01
CA SER A 258 1.89 2.91 0.94
C SER A 258 1.62 4.32 1.46
N SER A 259 1.86 5.32 0.61
CA SER A 259 1.50 6.70 0.90
C SER A 259 -0.01 6.94 0.73
N THR A 260 -0.51 8.15 1.08
CA THR A 260 -1.92 8.59 0.89
C THR A 260 -2.43 8.35 -0.54
N GLY A 261 -1.51 8.23 -1.50
CA GLY A 261 -1.78 7.95 -2.89
C GLY A 261 -1.70 6.50 -3.34
N GLY A 262 -1.59 5.54 -2.42
CA GLY A 262 -1.37 4.14 -2.76
C GLY A 262 0.03 3.85 -3.34
N GLU A 263 0.88 4.86 -3.56
CA GLU A 263 2.23 4.65 -4.04
C GLU A 263 3.03 3.84 -3.02
N PRO A 264 3.68 2.75 -3.44
CA PRO A 264 4.43 1.90 -2.53
C PRO A 264 5.58 2.68 -1.92
N VAL A 265 5.82 2.45 -0.63
CA VAL A 265 6.92 3.03 0.14
C VAL A 265 7.84 1.90 0.51
N ARG A 266 9.14 2.03 0.21
CA ARG A 266 10.14 1.06 0.61
C ARG A 266 11.48 1.70 0.97
N MET A 267 11.96 1.39 2.16
CA MET A 267 13.31 1.66 2.62
C MET A 267 13.89 0.37 3.18
N ALA A 268 15.16 0.11 2.92
CA ALA A 268 15.93 -0.94 3.58
C ALA A 268 17.40 -0.50 3.68
N ARG A 269 17.97 -0.50 4.89
CA ARG A 269 19.41 -0.31 5.04
C ARG A 269 20.14 -1.59 4.57
N ALA A 270 21.27 -1.42 3.91
CA ALA A 270 22.21 -2.53 3.70
C ALA A 270 22.66 -3.04 5.07
N LYS A 271 22.68 -4.36 5.24
CA LYS A 271 23.22 -5.01 6.44
C LYS A 271 24.73 -5.11 6.35
#